data_AF-A0A7V9T2Q6-F1
#
_entry.id   AF-A0A7V9T2Q6-F1
#
_cell.length_a   1.000
_cell.length_b   1.000
_cell.length_c   1.000
_cell.angle_alpha   90.00
_cell.angle_beta   90.00
_cell.angle_gamma   90.00
#
_symmetry.space_group_name_H-M   'P 1'
#
loop_
_entity.id
_entity.type
_entity.pdbx_description
1 polymer ?
#
loop_
_entity_poly.entity_id
_entity_poly.type
_entity_poly.pdbx_seq_one_letter_code
_entity_poly.pdbx_strand_id
1 'polypeptide(L)'
;TKGCYTGQETVARLHFRGHTNRELRGLRWEGAELPDGRTVMRAGKEAGTVRSTLMLEDRVLGLAVLRREVQNGDVVDAGGRPAVVVALPFGAGEIEPQQAG
;
A
#
# COMPACT_ATOMS: atom_id res chain seq x y z
N THR A 1 -19.08 -16.98 -27.93
CA THR A 1 -19.87 -16.81 -26.69
C THR A 1 -19.00 -16.15 -25.65
N LYS A 2 -19.46 -15.00 -25.13
CA LYS A 2 -18.95 -14.03 -24.13
C LYS A 2 -17.48 -14.18 -23.65
N GLY A 3 -16.67 -13.11 -23.63
CA GLY A 3 -17.03 -11.80 -23.09
C GLY A 3 -16.35 -10.62 -23.78
N CYS A 4 -17.15 -9.57 -23.90
CA CYS A 4 -16.75 -8.20 -24.13
C CYS A 4 -15.79 -7.76 -23.01
N TYR A 5 -14.51 -7.52 -23.32
CA TYR A 5 -13.63 -6.77 -22.43
C TYR A 5 -13.94 -5.28 -22.64
N THR A 6 -14.98 -4.80 -21.96
CA THR A 6 -15.19 -3.36 -21.79
C THR A 6 -14.06 -2.84 -20.91
N GLY A 7 -13.20 -1.99 -21.49
CA GLY A 7 -12.04 -1.42 -20.81
C GLY A 7 -10.84 -1.10 -21.72
N GLN A 8 -10.96 -1.32 -23.03
CA GLN A 8 -9.93 -0.94 -24.01
C GLN A 8 -10.08 0.52 -24.46
N GLU A 9 -10.19 1.47 -23.52
CA GLU A 9 -10.30 2.92 -23.78
C GLU A 9 -9.68 3.63 -22.54
N THR A 10 -8.47 4.21 -22.52
CA THR A 10 -7.86 5.18 -23.41
C THR A 10 -6.34 5.15 -23.21
N VAL A 11 -5.59 4.63 -24.19
CA VAL A 11 -4.15 4.92 -24.30
C VAL A 11 -4.01 6.37 -24.79
N ALA A 12 -3.05 7.10 -24.22
CA ALA A 12 -2.58 8.43 -24.61
C ALA A 12 -3.42 9.65 -24.16
N ARG A 13 -3.28 10.02 -22.88
CA ARG A 13 -3.19 11.44 -22.51
C ARG A 13 -2.40 11.70 -21.22
N LEU A 14 -1.22 11.10 -21.09
CA LEU A 14 -0.26 11.44 -20.03
C LEU A 14 1.01 12.09 -20.61
N HIS A 15 0.84 13.00 -21.56
CA HIS A 15 1.83 14.04 -21.78
C HIS A 15 1.58 15.14 -20.74
N PHE A 16 2.63 15.51 -20.00
CA PHE A 16 2.73 16.55 -18.97
C PHE A 16 2.23 16.23 -17.55
N ARG A 17 3.15 15.76 -16.70
CA ARG A 17 3.73 16.56 -15.58
C ARG A 17 4.81 15.71 -14.89
N GLY A 18 6.01 16.28 -14.77
CA GLY A 18 7.29 15.58 -14.59
C GLY A 18 7.34 14.52 -13.47
N HIS A 19 8.19 13.51 -13.68
CA HIS A 19 8.69 12.54 -12.69
C HIS A 19 7.77 12.41 -11.47
N THR A 20 6.73 11.59 -11.56
CA THR A 20 5.95 11.21 -10.37
C THR A 20 6.93 10.58 -9.39
N ASN A 21 7.41 11.36 -8.41
CA ASN A 21 8.35 10.95 -7.37
C ASN A 21 7.62 10.07 -6.34
N ARG A 22 6.86 9.10 -6.83
CA ARG A 22 6.05 8.17 -6.04
C ARG A 22 6.26 6.75 -6.55
N GLU A 23 6.30 5.82 -5.62
CA GLU A 23 6.55 4.41 -5.84
C GLU A 23 5.46 3.60 -5.13
N LEU A 24 5.11 2.45 -5.70
CA LEU A 24 4.21 1.50 -5.04
C LEU A 24 5.02 0.72 -4.00
N ARG A 25 4.54 0.69 -2.76
CA ARG A 25 5.16 -0.04 -1.64
C ARG A 25 4.13 -0.79 -0.82
N GLY A 26 4.59 -1.77 -0.06
CA GLY A 26 3.77 -2.47 0.92
C GLY A 26 3.68 -1.68 2.22
N LEU A 27 2.60 -1.89 2.94
CA LEU A 27 2.40 -1.44 4.31
C LEU A 27 2.01 -2.64 5.16
N ARG A 28 2.51 -2.66 6.40
CA ARG A 28 2.24 -3.69 7.39
C ARG A 28 1.81 -3.04 8.70
N TRP A 29 0.62 -3.38 9.17
CA TRP A 29 0.11 -3.00 10.48
C TRP A 29 0.12 -4.21 11.41
N GLU A 30 0.41 -3.99 12.69
CA GLU A 30 0.22 -4.99 13.74
C GLU A 30 -1.28 -5.10 14.10
N GLY A 31 -1.73 -6.31 14.43
CA GLY A 31 -3.11 -6.62 14.78
C GLY A 31 -4.06 -6.75 13.58
N ALA A 32 -5.22 -7.35 13.81
CA ALA A 32 -6.25 -7.62 12.80
C ALA A 32 -7.28 -6.48 12.64
N GLU A 33 -6.90 -5.24 12.89
CA GLU A 33 -7.77 -4.08 12.68
C GLU A 33 -7.42 -3.42 11.33
N LEU A 34 -8.40 -2.94 10.58
CA LEU A 34 -8.15 -2.20 9.33
C LEU A 34 -7.82 -0.73 9.62
N PRO A 35 -7.10 -0.03 8.73
CA PRO A 35 -6.95 1.42 8.83
C PRO A 35 -8.28 2.14 8.54
N ASP A 36 -8.60 3.18 9.31
CA ASP A 36 -9.85 3.96 9.23
C ASP A 36 -9.90 4.89 8.00
N GLY A 37 -8.74 5.12 7.38
CA GLY A 37 -8.59 6.01 6.25
C GLY A 37 -7.58 5.51 5.23
N ARG A 38 -7.35 6.33 4.20
CA ARG A 38 -6.40 6.01 3.12
C ARG A 38 -5.19 6.93 3.07
N THR A 39 -5.17 8.03 3.81
CA THR A 39 -4.04 8.96 3.80
C THR A 39 -2.85 8.34 4.52
N VAL A 40 -1.66 8.49 3.94
CA VAL A 40 -0.40 8.12 4.59
C VAL A 40 0.35 9.40 4.95
N MET A 41 0.72 9.54 6.21
CA MET A 41 1.42 10.67 6.80
C MET A 41 2.78 10.22 7.33
N ARG A 42 3.81 11.02 7.09
CA ARG A 42 5.16 10.85 7.68
C ARG A 42 5.60 12.18 8.25
N ALA A 43 5.98 12.19 9.53
CA ALA A 43 6.40 13.41 10.24
C ALA A 43 5.44 14.61 10.03
N GLY A 44 4.13 14.35 10.11
CA GLY A 44 3.08 15.37 9.97
C GLY A 44 2.81 15.86 8.54
N LYS A 45 3.42 15.26 7.51
CA LYS A 45 3.19 15.60 6.10
C LYS A 45 2.59 14.43 5.33
N GLU A 46 1.71 14.74 4.37
CA GLU A 46 1.16 13.72 3.48
C GLU A 46 2.26 13.10 2.61
N ALA A 47 2.47 11.82 2.83
CA ALA A 47 3.49 11.00 2.21
C ALA A 47 2.92 10.05 1.15
N GLY A 48 1.60 9.84 1.10
CA GLY A 48 1.00 8.98 0.09
C GLY A 48 -0.44 8.57 0.38
N THR A 49 -0.87 7.48 -0.26
CA THR A 49 -2.23 6.97 -0.14
C THR A 49 -2.28 5.45 -0.22
N VAL A 50 -2.99 4.83 0.72
CA VAL A 50 -3.35 3.41 0.75
C VAL A 50 -4.38 3.13 -0.35
N ARG A 51 -4.17 2.06 -1.11
CA ARG A 51 -5.01 1.66 -2.25
C ARG A 51 -5.84 0.43 -1.94
N SER A 52 -5.19 -0.59 -1.38
CA SER A 52 -5.77 -1.89 -1.07
C SER A 52 -5.24 -2.37 0.27
N THR A 53 -6.07 -3.14 0.97
CA THR A 53 -5.75 -3.73 2.28
C THR A 53 -6.19 -5.19 2.30
N LEU A 54 -5.49 -6.00 3.07
CA LEU A 54 -5.76 -7.41 3.33
C LEU A 54 -5.59 -7.63 4.84
N MET A 55 -6.67 -8.00 5.52
CA MET A 55 -6.64 -8.38 6.92
C MET A 55 -6.24 -9.85 7.06
N LEU A 56 -5.33 -10.13 7.97
CA LEU A 56 -4.97 -11.46 8.45
C LEU A 56 -5.27 -11.55 9.96
N GLU A 57 -5.13 -12.73 10.55
CA GLU A 57 -5.48 -12.98 11.96
C GLU A 57 -4.70 -12.14 12.98
N ASP A 58 -3.44 -11.79 12.67
CA ASP A 58 -2.54 -11.07 13.59
C ASP A 58 -2.02 -9.74 13.01
N ARG A 59 -2.30 -9.44 11.74
CA ARG A 59 -1.76 -8.26 11.06
C ARG A 59 -2.63 -7.84 9.90
N VAL A 60 -2.40 -6.63 9.41
CA VAL A 60 -2.96 -6.16 8.14
C VAL A 60 -1.83 -5.83 7.19
N LEU A 61 -2.01 -6.21 5.92
CA LEU A 61 -1.16 -5.80 4.83
C LEU A 61 -1.88 -4.81 3.93
N GLY A 62 -1.14 -3.99 3.21
CA GLY A 62 -1.72 -3.09 2.24
C GLY A 62 -0.73 -2.58 1.22
N LEU A 63 -1.28 -2.04 0.14
CA LEU A 63 -0.51 -1.40 -0.93
C LEU A 63 -0.72 0.10 -0.86
N ALA A 64 0.35 0.87 -0.94
CA ALA A 64 0.28 2.31 -0.96
C ALA A 64 1.18 2.91 -2.03
N VAL A 65 0.74 4.01 -2.63
CA VAL A 65 1.57 4.84 -3.50
C VAL A 65 2.17 5.93 -2.62
N LEU A 66 3.47 5.81 -2.35
CA LEU A 66 4.20 6.66 -1.41
C LEU A 66 5.20 7.54 -2.15
N ARG A 67 5.52 8.70 -1.60
CA ARG A 67 6.66 9.50 -2.07
C ARG A 67 7.94 8.68 -1.95
N ARG A 68 8.82 8.80 -2.94
CA ARG A 68 10.07 8.06 -3.05
C ARG A 68 11.08 8.32 -1.93
N GLU A 69 10.89 9.38 -1.15
CA GLU A 69 11.66 9.65 0.07
C GLU A 69 11.30 8.69 1.22
N VAL A 70 10.12 8.08 1.20
CA VAL A 70 9.69 7.08 2.18
C VAL A 70 10.34 5.75 1.84
N GLN A 71 11.20 5.24 2.72
CA GLN A 71 11.98 4.02 2.50
C GLN A 71 11.31 2.79 3.12
N ASN A 72 11.79 1.60 2.75
CA ASN A 72 11.39 0.37 3.42
C ASN A 72 11.95 0.40 4.86
N GLY A 73 11.15 -0.01 5.83
CA GLY A 73 11.46 0.11 7.25
C GLY A 73 11.03 1.44 7.89
N ASP A 74 10.61 2.45 7.11
CA ASP A 74 10.01 3.66 7.69
C ASP A 74 8.70 3.31 8.41
N VAL A 75 8.48 3.98 9.54
CA VAL A 75 7.18 3.99 10.23
C VAL A 75 6.39 5.21 9.76
N VAL A 76 5.15 4.97 9.34
CA VAL A 76 4.21 6.00 8.87
C VAL A 76 2.89 5.87 9.62
N ASP A 77 2.14 6.97 9.71
CA ASP A 77 0.73 6.90 10.06
C ASP A 77 -0.06 6.66 8.78
N ALA A 78 -0.75 5.53 8.68
CA ALA A 78 -1.51 5.15 7.50
C ALA A 78 -2.95 4.87 7.90
N GLY A 79 -3.84 5.79 7.51
CA GLY A 79 -5.25 5.76 7.89
C GLY A 79 -5.47 5.87 9.39
N GLY A 80 -4.68 6.70 10.09
CA GLY A 80 -4.80 6.95 11.53
C GLY A 80 -4.14 5.89 12.41
N ARG A 81 -3.42 4.92 11.80
CA ARG A 81 -2.76 3.82 12.51
C ARG A 81 -1.31 3.67 12.06
N PRO A 82 -0.38 3.34 12.98
CA PRO A 82 1.02 3.15 12.65
C PRO A 82 1.20 1.91 11.76
N ALA A 83 1.96 2.07 10.67
CA ALA A 83 2.33 1.01 9.75
C ALA A 83 3.83 1.07 9.44
N VAL A 84 4.43 -0.09 9.19
CA VAL A 84 5.78 -0.21 8.66
C VAL A 84 5.71 -0.32 7.14
N VAL A 85 6.54 0.46 6.45
CA VAL A 85 6.69 0.35 5.00
C VAL A 85 7.55 -0.86 4.67
N VAL A 86 7.05 -1.75 3.83
CA VAL A 86 7.74 -2.99 3.45
C VAL A 86 7.99 -3.05 1.95
N ALA A 87 9.02 -3.80 1.57
CA ALA A 87 9.32 -4.05 0.18
C ALA A 87 8.19 -4.88 -0.47
N LEU A 88 8.05 -4.75 -1.79
CA LEU A 88 7.23 -5.66 -2.58
C LEU A 88 8.14 -6.56 -3.42
N PRO A 89 7.71 -7.80 -3.75
CA PRO A 89 6.48 -8.45 -3.27
C PRO A 89 6.54 -8.77 -1.77
N PHE A 90 5.38 -8.99 -1.14
CA PHE A 90 5.34 -9.48 0.25
C PHE A 90 6.04 -10.84 0.34
N GLY A 91 6.86 -11.03 1.37
CA GLY A 91 7.50 -12.32 1.64
C GLY A 91 6.50 -13.37 2.10
N ALA A 92 6.85 -14.65 1.98
CA ALA A 92 6.01 -15.77 2.41
C ALA A 92 5.61 -15.63 3.90
N GLY A 93 6.54 -15.24 4.77
CA GLY A 93 6.28 -14.97 6.19
C GLY A 93 5.37 -13.77 6.49
N GLU A 94 5.08 -12.91 5.52
CA GLU A 94 4.11 -11.81 5.66
C GLU A 94 2.70 -12.23 5.23
N ILE A 95 2.55 -13.27 4.42
CA ILE A 95 1.25 -13.77 3.93
C ILE A 95 0.80 -15.02 4.71
N GLU A 96 1.74 -15.85 5.15
CA GLU A 96 1.43 -17.08 5.87
C GLU A 96 1.05 -16.80 7.34
N PRO A 97 0.01 -17.47 7.88
CA PRO A 97 -0.23 -17.44 9.31
C PRO A 97 1.02 -17.99 10.02
N GLN A 98 1.49 -17.28 11.05
CA GLN A 98 2.58 -17.79 11.87
C GLN A 98 2.10 -19.11 12.47
N GLN A 99 2.62 -20.24 11.98
CA GLN A 99 2.27 -21.57 12.48
C GLN A 99 2.56 -21.60 13.99
N ALA A 100 1.51 -21.50 14.79
CA ALA A 100 1.55 -21.80 16.20
C ALA A 100 1.81 -23.31 16.33
N GLY A 101 2.94 -23.66 16.93
CA GLY A 101 3.26 -25.04 17.30
C GLY A 101 2.38 -25.55 18.42
#